data_AF-W7WBA7-F1
#
_entry.id   AF-W7WBA7-F1
#
_cell.length_a   1.000
_cell.length_b   1.000
_cell.length_c   1.000
_cell.angle_alpha   90.00
_cell.angle_beta   90.00
_cell.angle_gamma   90.00
#
_symmetry.space_group_name_H-M   'P 1'
#
loop_
_entity.id
_entity.type
_entity.pdbx_description
1 polymer ?
#
loop_
_entity_poly.entity_id
_entity_poly.type
_entity_poly.pdbx_seq_one_letter_code
_entity_poly.pdbx_strand_id
1 'polypeptide(L)'
;MIESELIATLQRHLGIEWIAAHASTLPPLPPEAPADLRRLPAEARTELLRLAQIGHVHGLRRQLDAIEASDARHAAACARLRACLAAFDLEGLQACLTEAADGQPA
;
A
#
# COMPACT_ATOMS: atom_id res chain seq x y z
N MET A 1 8.30 -16.36 29.48
CA MET A 1 8.48 -17.74 28.96
C MET A 1 7.22 -18.26 28.25
N ILE A 2 6.01 -17.85 28.65
CA ILE A 2 4.72 -18.31 28.06
C ILE A 2 4.45 -17.76 26.65
N GLU A 3 4.91 -16.55 26.35
CA GLU A 3 4.64 -15.88 25.06
C GLU A 3 5.18 -16.65 23.84
N SER A 4 6.34 -17.29 23.99
CA SER A 4 6.99 -18.04 22.91
C SER A 4 6.26 -19.34 22.55
N GLU A 5 5.54 -19.95 23.49
CA GLU A 5 4.80 -21.20 23.24
C GLU A 5 3.52 -20.98 22.44
N LEU A 6 2.85 -19.83 22.64
CA LEU A 6 1.67 -19.45 21.87
C LEU A 6 2.01 -19.25 20.38
N ILE A 7 3.10 -18.54 20.11
CA ILE A 7 3.56 -18.26 18.75
C ILE A 7 3.94 -19.56 18.01
N ALA A 8 4.60 -20.49 18.70
CA ALA A 8 4.92 -21.81 18.15
C ALA A 8 3.67 -22.66 17.87
N THR A 9 2.65 -22.55 18.72
CA THR A 9 1.38 -23.26 18.54
C THR A 9 0.61 -22.73 17.33
N LEU A 10 0.54 -21.41 17.17
CA LEU A 10 -0.08 -20.76 16.01
C LEU A 10 0.64 -21.12 14.70
N GLN A 11 1.97 -21.16 14.71
CA GLN A 11 2.78 -21.57 13.55
C GLN A 11 2.34 -22.94 13.02
N ARG A 12 2.23 -23.92 13.93
CA ARG A 12 1.92 -25.31 13.59
C ARG A 12 0.51 -25.48 13.06
N HIS A 13 -0.46 -24.76 13.63
CA HIS A 13 -1.85 -24.87 13.21
C HIS A 13 -2.15 -24.15 11.90
N LEU A 14 -1.42 -23.08 11.60
CA LEU A 14 -1.64 -22.27 10.39
C LEU A 14 -0.67 -22.61 9.24
N GLY A 15 0.35 -23.43 9.48
CA GLY A 15 1.34 -23.80 8.46
C GLY A 15 2.19 -22.63 7.96
N ILE A 16 2.31 -21.59 8.77
CA ILE A 16 3.05 -20.36 8.45
C ILE A 16 4.49 -20.45 8.96
N GLU A 17 5.38 -19.65 8.38
CA GLU A 17 6.73 -19.46 8.91
C GLU A 17 6.86 -18.03 9.45
N TRP A 18 7.30 -17.88 10.69
CA TRP A 18 7.54 -16.56 11.27
C TRP A 18 8.87 -16.02 10.75
N ILE A 19 8.80 -15.07 9.82
CA ILE A 19 9.98 -14.30 9.42
C ILE A 19 10.25 -13.32 10.55
N ALA A 20 11.16 -13.68 11.46
CA ALA A 20 11.80 -12.67 12.30
C ALA A 20 12.41 -11.67 11.31
N ALA A 21 11.86 -10.46 11.26
CA ALA A 21 12.53 -9.37 10.60
C ALA A 21 13.88 -9.24 11.31
N HIS A 22 14.91 -9.90 10.78
CA HIS A 22 16.23 -9.34 10.90
C HIS A 22 16.01 -7.93 10.40
N ALA A 23 16.11 -6.96 11.31
CA ALA A 23 16.19 -5.57 10.92
C ALA A 23 17.38 -5.56 9.99
N SER A 24 17.10 -5.76 8.70
CA SER A 24 18.07 -5.57 7.65
C SER A 24 18.51 -4.16 7.96
N THR A 25 19.78 -4.03 8.35
CA THR A 25 20.43 -2.75 8.54
C THR A 25 20.56 -2.14 7.16
N LEU A 26 19.42 -1.91 6.50
CA LEU A 26 19.26 -0.82 5.59
C LEU A 26 19.64 0.38 6.45
N PRO A 27 20.68 1.15 6.03
CA PRO A 27 20.99 2.39 6.73
C PRO A 27 19.68 3.14 6.89
N PRO A 28 19.38 3.68 8.08
CA PRO A 28 18.16 4.44 8.29
C PRO A 28 18.14 5.49 7.20
N LEU A 29 17.20 5.34 6.25
CA LEU A 29 16.98 6.35 5.24
C LEU A 29 16.73 7.63 6.05
N PRO A 30 17.48 8.72 5.79
CA PRO A 30 17.26 9.97 6.49
C PRO A 30 15.76 10.21 6.54
N PRO A 31 15.16 10.59 7.69
CA PRO A 31 13.74 10.86 7.74
C PRO A 31 13.46 11.92 6.69
N GLU A 32 12.93 11.46 5.55
CA GLU A 32 12.71 12.32 4.41
C GLU A 32 11.62 13.27 4.89
N ALA A 33 11.95 14.56 4.97
CA ALA A 33 11.03 15.55 5.48
C ALA A 33 9.69 15.34 4.75
N PRO A 34 8.58 15.16 5.49
CA PRO A 34 7.34 14.68 4.90
C PRO A 34 7.00 15.55 3.69
N ALA A 35 6.97 14.92 2.51
CA ALA A 35 6.85 15.63 1.25
C ALA A 35 5.66 16.60 1.32
N ASP A 36 5.92 17.89 1.06
CA ASP A 36 4.91 18.93 1.14
C ASP A 36 3.92 18.77 -0.02
N LEU A 37 2.76 18.20 0.27
CA LEU A 37 1.69 17.98 -0.70
C LEU A 37 1.16 19.31 -1.28
N ARG A 38 1.42 20.46 -0.65
CA ARG A 38 1.06 21.78 -1.19
C ARG A 38 1.85 22.13 -2.46
N ARG A 39 2.96 21.45 -2.72
CA ARG A 39 3.75 21.62 -3.95
C ARG A 39 3.08 21.02 -5.18
N LEU A 40 2.18 20.04 -5.01
CA LEU A 40 1.37 19.54 -6.12
C LEU A 40 0.48 20.66 -6.68
N PRO A 41 0.23 20.72 -8.00
CA PRO A 41 -0.72 21.66 -8.57
C PRO A 41 -2.12 21.55 -7.93
N ALA A 42 -2.84 22.66 -7.85
CA ALA A 42 -4.14 22.70 -7.19
C ALA A 42 -5.19 21.82 -7.91
N GLU A 43 -5.16 21.78 -9.25
CA GLU A 43 -6.04 20.91 -10.02
C GLU A 43 -5.74 19.43 -9.76
N ALA A 44 -4.45 19.07 -9.70
CA ALA A 44 -4.00 17.71 -9.42
C ALA A 44 -4.48 17.23 -8.04
N ARG A 45 -4.38 18.08 -7.00
CA ARG A 45 -4.89 17.76 -5.67
C ARG A 45 -6.41 17.56 -5.65
N THR A 46 -7.15 18.41 -6.35
CA THR A 46 -8.61 18.32 -6.43
C THR A 46 -9.05 17.01 -7.09
N GLU A 47 -8.40 16.63 -8.18
CA GLU A 47 -8.72 15.39 -8.88
C GLU A 47 -8.35 14.15 -8.07
N LEU A 48 -7.18 14.14 -7.42
CA LEU A 48 -6.80 13.06 -6.50
C LEU A 48 -7.81 12.93 -5.35
N LEU A 49 -8.28 14.05 -4.78
CA LEU A 49 -9.29 14.02 -3.72
C LEU A 49 -10.65 13.49 -4.23
N ARG A 50 -11.03 13.83 -5.46
CA ARG A 50 -12.25 13.32 -6.09
C ARG A 50 -12.18 11.80 -6.27
N LEU A 51 -11.06 11.30 -6.81
CA LEU A 51 -10.83 9.86 -7.02
C LEU A 51 -10.79 9.08 -5.71
N ALA A 52 -10.20 9.67 -4.65
CA ALA A 52 -10.18 9.08 -3.32
C ALA A 52 -11.59 8.93 -2.71
N GLN A 53 -12.46 9.95 -2.87
CA GLN A 53 -13.83 9.90 -2.35
C GLN A 53 -14.68 8.80 -2.98
N ILE A 54 -14.46 8.50 -4.27
CA ILE A 54 -15.19 7.44 -4.97
C ILE A 54 -14.49 6.07 -4.87
N GLY A 55 -13.38 5.97 -4.11
CA GLY A 55 -12.64 4.72 -3.92
C GLY A 55 -11.94 4.19 -5.18
N HIS A 56 -11.66 5.05 -6.17
CA HIS A 56 -11.15 4.62 -7.47
C HIS A 56 -9.62 4.48 -7.47
N VAL A 57 -9.12 3.42 -6.82
CA VAL A 57 -7.69 3.15 -6.58
C VAL A 57 -6.85 3.12 -7.85
N HIS A 58 -7.37 2.50 -8.93
CA HIS A 58 -6.65 2.41 -10.19
C HIS A 58 -6.41 3.80 -10.83
N GLY A 59 -7.42 4.65 -10.87
CA GLY A 59 -7.25 6.02 -11.37
C GLY A 59 -6.41 6.90 -10.44
N LEU A 60 -6.39 6.65 -9.12
CA LEU A 60 -5.41 7.31 -8.24
C LEU A 60 -3.98 6.97 -8.65
N ARG A 61 -3.66 5.68 -8.85
CA ARG A 61 -2.33 5.25 -9.30
C ARG A 61 -1.96 5.88 -10.63
N ARG A 62 -2.85 5.81 -11.63
CA ARG A 62 -2.65 6.41 -12.95
C ARG A 62 -2.42 7.92 -12.88
N GLN A 63 -3.17 8.63 -12.04
CA GLN A 63 -3.02 10.08 -11.89
C GLN A 63 -1.69 10.44 -11.22
N LEU A 64 -1.23 9.66 -10.24
CA LEU A 64 0.09 9.84 -9.62
C LEU A 64 1.23 9.60 -10.62
N ASP A 65 1.09 8.59 -11.49
CA ASP A 65 2.06 8.32 -12.55
C ASP A 65 2.12 9.45 -13.57
N ALA A 66 0.96 10.01 -13.96
CA ALA A 66 0.89 11.16 -14.87
C ALA A 66 1.54 12.42 -14.26
N ILE A 67 1.31 12.69 -12.98
CA ILE A 67 1.92 13.81 -12.26
C ILE A 67 3.45 13.67 -12.21
N GLU A 68 3.95 12.48 -11.89
CA GLU A 68 5.39 12.21 -11.83
C GLU A 68 6.05 12.27 -13.22
N ALA A 69 5.37 11.78 -14.25
CA ALA A 69 5.84 11.90 -15.63
C ALA A 69 5.89 13.35 -16.14
N SER A 70 5.02 14.23 -15.60
CA SER A 70 4.99 15.64 -15.98
C SER A 70 6.14 16.46 -15.38
N ASP A 71 6.51 16.19 -14.12
CA ASP A 71 7.65 16.83 -13.46
C ASP A 71 8.12 15.96 -12.27
N ALA A 72 9.37 15.50 -12.36
CA ALA A 72 10.03 14.67 -11.36
C ALA A 72 10.13 15.34 -9.98
N ARG A 73 9.97 16.67 -9.88
CA ARG A 73 9.91 17.39 -8.60
C ARG A 73 8.76 16.93 -7.70
N HIS A 74 7.73 16.31 -8.27
CA HIS A 74 6.59 15.77 -7.53
C HIS A 74 6.80 14.32 -7.05
N ALA A 75 7.89 13.65 -7.44
CA ALA A 75 8.13 12.23 -7.14
C ALA A 75 8.01 11.90 -5.65
N ALA A 76 8.58 12.72 -4.76
CA ALA A 76 8.48 12.52 -3.31
C ALA A 76 7.03 12.61 -2.78
N ALA A 77 6.22 13.52 -3.33
CA ALA A 77 4.80 13.62 -2.99
C ALA A 77 4.00 12.42 -3.52
N CYS A 78 4.29 11.99 -4.75
CA CYS A 78 3.67 10.79 -5.34
C CYS A 78 4.05 9.51 -4.57
N ALA A 79 5.31 9.36 -4.16
CA ALA A 79 5.77 8.22 -3.37
C ALA A 79 5.03 8.12 -2.03
N ARG A 80 4.86 9.24 -1.32
CA ARG A 80 4.10 9.31 -0.07
C ARG A 80 2.63 8.89 -0.27
N LEU A 81 1.99 9.33 -1.35
CA LEU A 81 0.62 8.95 -1.67
C LEU A 81 0.49 7.48 -2.08
N ARG A 82 1.47 6.93 -2.83
CA ARG A 82 1.51 5.51 -3.17
C ARG A 82 1.67 4.62 -1.94
N ALA A 83 2.44 5.04 -0.94
CA ALA A 83 2.55 4.30 0.33
C ALA A 83 1.20 4.18 1.04
N CYS A 84 0.37 5.24 1.02
CA CYS A 84 -0.99 5.17 1.55
C CYS A 84 -1.90 4.22 0.75
N LEU A 85 -1.74 4.18 -0.58
CA LEU A 85 -2.50 3.27 -1.44
C LEU A 85 -2.05 1.81 -1.33
N ALA A 86 -0.76 1.56 -1.08
CA ALA A 86 -0.21 0.22 -0.95
C ALA A 86 -0.73 -0.52 0.29
N ALA A 87 -1.10 0.21 1.34
CA ALA A 87 -1.74 -0.35 2.53
C ALA A 87 -3.20 -0.81 2.27
N PHE A 88 -3.78 -0.47 1.10
CA PHE A 88 -5.16 -0.75 0.77
C PHE A 88 -5.24 -1.82 -0.33
N ASP A 89 -5.40 -3.08 0.07
CA ASP A 89 -5.47 -4.23 -0.86
C ASP A 89 -6.92 -4.57 -1.26
N LEU A 90 -7.56 -3.64 -1.98
CA LEU A 90 -8.91 -3.88 -2.53
C LEU A 90 -8.88 -4.89 -3.69
N GLU A 91 -7.77 -4.94 -4.42
CA GLU A 91 -7.58 -5.81 -5.59
C GLU A 91 -7.44 -7.27 -5.15
N GLY A 92 -6.67 -7.55 -4.11
CA GLY A 92 -6.59 -8.87 -3.48
C GLY A 92 -7.93 -9.32 -2.90
N LEU A 93 -8.68 -8.42 -2.25
CA LEU A 93 -10.04 -8.73 -1.79
C LEU A 93 -10.97 -9.11 -2.95
N GLN A 94 -10.94 -8.36 -4.05
CA GLN A 94 -11.76 -8.66 -5.23
C GLN A 94 -11.36 -9.98 -5.88
N ALA A 95 -10.06 -10.24 -6.02
CA ALA A 95 -9.56 -11.52 -6.54
C ALA A 95 -10.06 -12.69 -5.67
N CYS A 96 -9.93 -12.59 -4.34
CA CYS A 96 -10.44 -13.63 -3.43
C CYS A 96 -11.97 -13.82 -3.55
N LEU A 97 -12.74 -12.74 -3.74
CA LEU A 97 -14.19 -12.83 -3.93
C LEU A 97 -14.56 -13.44 -5.29
N THR A 98 -13.83 -13.13 -6.35
CA THR A 98 -14.01 -13.72 -7.68
C THR A 98 -13.63 -15.21 -7.66
N GLU A 99 -12.49 -15.57 -7.08
CA GLU A 99 -12.09 -16.97 -6.88
C GLU A 99 -13.13 -17.75 -6.06
N ALA A 100 -13.68 -17.15 -5.00
CA ALA A 100 -14.75 -17.76 -4.21
C ALA A 100 -16.08 -17.87 -4.96
N ALA A 101 -16.37 -16.97 -5.91
CA ALA A 101 -17.58 -16.99 -6.73
C ALA A 101 -17.48 -17.98 -7.91
N ASP A 102 -16.28 -18.16 -8.47
CA ASP A 102 -16.01 -19.12 -9.54
C ASP A 102 -15.85 -20.57 -9.01
N GLY A 103 -15.53 -20.72 -7.73
CA GLY A 103 -15.49 -21.99 -6.99
C GLY A 103 -16.87 -22.45 -6.49
N GLN A 104 -17.81 -22.72 -7.39
CA GLN A 104 -19.06 -23.41 -7.04
C GLN A 104 -18.75 -24.89 -6.69
N PRO A 105 -19.05 -25.38 -5.47
CA PRO A 105 -19.00 -26.81 -5.21
C PRO A 105 -20.18 -27.49 -5.94
N ALA A 106 -19.87 -28.49 -6.75
CA ALA A 106 -20.83 -29.45 -7.30
C ALA A 106 -21.29 -30.44 -6.21
#